data_AF-W1YL83-F1
#
_entry.id   AF-W1YL83-F1
#
_cell.length_a   1.000
_cell.length_b   1.000
_cell.length_c   1.000
_cell.angle_alpha   90.00
_cell.angle_beta   90.00
_cell.angle_gamma   90.00
#
_symmetry.space_group_name_H-M   'P 1'
#
loop_
_entity.id
_entity.type
_entity.pdbx_description
1 polymer ?
#
loop_
_entity_poly.entity_id
_entity_poly.type
_entity_poly.pdbx_seq_one_letter_code
_entity_poly.pdbx_strand_id
1 'polypeptide(L)'
;LPLVCYDLRFPVWSRNLNDYDLALYVANWPAPRSLHWQALLTARAIENQAYVAGCNRVGSDGNGCHYRGDSRVINPQGEIIA
;
A
#
# COMPACT_ATOMS: atom_id res chain seq x y z
N LEU A 1 -9.89 -10.53 0.35
CA LEU A 1 -10.38 -9.45 -0.55
C LEU A 1 -9.28 -8.40 -0.66
N PRO A 2 -9.06 -7.75 -1.81
CA PRO A 2 -8.06 -6.69 -1.91
C PRO A 2 -8.45 -5.50 -1.02
N LEU A 3 -7.44 -4.87 -0.39
CA LEU A 3 -7.63 -3.72 0.50
C LEU A 3 -7.59 -2.44 -0.34
N VAL A 4 -8.51 -1.51 -0.07
CA VAL A 4 -8.73 -0.36 -0.95
C VAL A 4 -8.30 0.93 -0.27
N CYS A 5 -7.28 1.56 -0.82
CA CYS A 5 -6.82 2.91 -0.52
C CYS A 5 -6.73 3.20 0.99
N TYR A 6 -7.78 3.80 1.55
CA TYR A 6 -7.82 4.24 2.95
C TYR A 6 -7.68 3.07 3.94
N ASP A 7 -8.02 1.85 3.54
CA ASP A 7 -7.88 0.64 4.35
C ASP A 7 -6.47 0.42 4.88
N LEU A 8 -5.44 0.85 4.12
CA LEU A 8 -4.03 0.74 4.49
C LEU A 8 -3.71 1.38 5.86
N ARG A 9 -4.51 2.36 6.29
CA ARG A 9 -4.34 3.04 7.58
C ARG A 9 -4.65 2.16 8.78
N PHE A 10 -5.39 1.07 8.60
CA PHE A 10 -5.91 0.27 9.69
C PHE A 10 -5.25 -1.12 9.66
N PRO A 11 -4.24 -1.37 10.52
CA PRO A 11 -3.51 -2.64 10.51
C PRO A 11 -4.42 -3.84 10.74
N VAL A 12 -5.49 -3.68 11.52
CA VAL A 12 -6.44 -4.75 11.85
C VAL A 12 -7.11 -5.37 10.62
N TRP A 13 -7.37 -4.58 9.57
CA TRP A 13 -7.98 -5.09 8.34
C TRP A 13 -7.00 -5.86 7.46
N SER A 14 -5.71 -5.64 7.70
CA SER A 14 -4.63 -6.31 6.96
C SER A 14 -4.08 -7.50 7.72
N ARG A 15 -4.58 -7.82 8.92
CA ARG A 15 -3.97 -8.84 9.77
C ARG A 15 -3.98 -10.21 9.08
N ASN A 16 -2.78 -10.76 8.86
CA ASN A 16 -2.61 -12.11 8.36
C ASN A 16 -2.93 -13.14 9.45
N LEU A 17 -3.80 -14.09 9.14
CA LEU A 17 -4.09 -15.25 9.99
C LEU A 17 -3.50 -16.54 9.39
N ASN A 18 -2.42 -16.40 8.61
CA ASN A 18 -1.86 -17.39 7.68
C ASN A 18 -2.84 -17.75 6.55
N ASP A 19 -3.66 -16.78 6.15
CA ASP A 19 -4.67 -16.91 5.11
C ASP A 19 -4.25 -16.24 3.78
N TYR A 20 -3.08 -15.58 3.75
CA TYR A 20 -2.50 -15.04 2.53
C TYR A 20 -0.96 -14.97 2.56
N ASP A 21 -0.36 -15.08 1.38
CA ASP A 21 1.08 -14.83 1.13
C ASP A 21 1.34 -13.44 0.54
N LEU A 22 0.31 -12.79 -0.02
CA LEU A 22 0.37 -11.49 -0.67
C LEU A 22 -0.85 -10.62 -0.30
N ALA A 23 -0.58 -9.42 0.21
CA ALA A 23 -1.59 -8.37 0.38
C ALA A 23 -1.52 -7.35 -0.77
N LEU A 24 -2.67 -7.12 -1.42
CA LEU A 24 -2.82 -6.18 -2.52
C LEU A 24 -3.55 -4.91 -2.06
N TYR A 25 -2.95 -3.75 -2.32
CA TYR A 25 -3.53 -2.43 -2.05
C TYR A 25 -3.69 -1.64 -3.34
N VAL A 26 -4.92 -1.27 -3.69
CA VAL A 26 -5.20 -0.38 -4.84
C VAL A 26 -5.66 0.98 -4.32
N ALA A 27 -5.09 2.07 -4.83
CA ALA A 27 -5.31 3.39 -4.25
C ALA A 27 -5.35 4.55 -5.25
N ASN A 28 -6.06 5.60 -4.83
CA ASN A 28 -5.91 6.98 -5.31
C ASN A 28 -5.38 7.82 -4.13
N TRP A 29 -4.13 7.58 -3.72
CA TRP A 29 -3.49 8.21 -2.59
C TRP A 29 -2.78 9.51 -3.01
N PRO A 30 -3.20 10.70 -2.52
CA PRO A 30 -2.66 11.98 -2.98
C PRO A 30 -1.17 12.18 -2.65
N ALA A 31 -0.46 12.88 -3.54
CA ALA A 31 0.97 13.16 -3.41
C ALA A 31 1.40 13.81 -2.08
N PRO A 32 0.63 14.75 -1.47
CA PRO A 32 0.97 15.32 -0.15
C PRO A 32 1.10 14.28 0.98
N ARG A 33 0.51 13.09 0.80
CA ARG A 33 0.54 12.00 1.78
C ARG A 33 1.34 10.79 1.31
N SER A 34 2.20 10.96 0.29
CA SER A 34 3.07 9.91 -0.25
C SER A 34 3.86 9.17 0.83
N LEU A 35 4.46 9.89 1.79
CA LEU A 35 5.20 9.26 2.89
C LEU A 35 4.36 8.23 3.66
N HIS A 36 3.08 8.52 3.93
CA HIS A 36 2.20 7.58 4.63
C HIS A 36 1.93 6.34 3.78
N TRP A 37 1.69 6.52 2.47
CA TRP A 37 1.49 5.40 1.55
C TRP A 37 2.70 4.45 1.58
N GLN A 38 3.89 5.02 1.40
CA GLN A 38 5.14 4.26 1.35
C GLN A 38 5.44 3.54 2.68
N ALA A 39 5.39 4.28 3.79
CA ALA A 39 5.71 3.75 5.12
C ALA A 39 4.72 2.67 5.57
N LEU A 40 3.43 2.88 5.32
CA LEU A 40 2.41 1.91 5.72
C LEU A 40 2.51 0.62 4.89
N LEU A 41 2.74 0.67 3.58
CA LEU A 41 2.93 -0.56 2.79
C LEU A 41 4.10 -1.39 3.34
N THR A 42 5.24 -0.76 3.64
CA THR A 42 6.39 -1.44 4.24
C THR A 42 6.03 -2.03 5.60
N ALA A 43 5.33 -1.26 6.45
CA ALA A 43 4.86 -1.75 7.75
C ALA A 43 3.94 -2.96 7.61
N ARG A 44 3.02 -2.97 6.63
CA ARG A 44 2.12 -4.11 6.39
C ARG A 44 2.89 -5.37 5.98
N ALA A 45 3.94 -5.23 5.18
CA ALA A 45 4.76 -6.37 4.78
C ALA A 45 5.47 -7.01 6.00
N ILE A 46 6.09 -6.16 6.83
CA ILE A 46 6.81 -6.59 8.03
C ILE A 46 5.85 -7.17 9.08
N GLU A 47 4.77 -6.46 9.42
CA GLU A 47 3.86 -6.89 10.49
C GLU A 47 3.14 -8.21 10.17
N ASN A 48 2.86 -8.45 8.89
CA ASN A 48 2.10 -9.61 8.44
C ASN A 48 2.95 -10.74 7.88
N GLN A 49 4.27 -10.55 7.83
CA GLN A 49 5.23 -11.50 7.26
C GLN A 49 4.79 -12.03 5.89
N ALA A 50 4.38 -11.11 5.01
CA ALA A 50 3.81 -11.42 3.71
C ALA A 50 4.29 -10.39 2.68
N TYR A 51 4.24 -10.76 1.40
CA TYR A 51 4.47 -9.80 0.33
C TYR A 51 3.38 -8.73 0.33
N VAL A 52 3.73 -7.51 -0.05
CA VAL A 52 2.78 -6.41 -0.24
C VAL A 52 3.00 -5.81 -1.62
N ALA A 53 1.92 -5.69 -2.40
CA ALA A 53 1.94 -4.90 -3.63
C ALA A 53 0.96 -3.74 -3.52
N GLY A 54 1.48 -2.51 -3.59
CA GLY A 54 0.71 -1.29 -3.64
C GLY A 54 0.67 -0.73 -5.05
N CYS A 55 -0.53 -0.54 -5.59
CA CYS A 55 -0.78 0.13 -6.86
C CYS A 55 -1.51 1.44 -6.61
N ASN A 56 -0.85 2.56 -6.87
CA ASN A 56 -1.43 3.90 -6.71
C ASN A 56 -1.54 4.63 -8.04
N ARG A 57 -2.58 5.46 -8.16
CA ARG A 57 -2.80 6.37 -9.29
C ARG A 57 -1.63 7.35 -9.47
N VAL A 58 -1.41 7.76 -10.72
CA VAL A 58 -0.50 8.84 -11.12
C VAL A 58 -1.25 10.00 -11.80
N GLY A 59 -0.62 11.17 -11.87
CA GLY A 59 -1.12 12.35 -12.58
C GLY A 59 -2.08 13.20 -11.76
N SER A 60 -2.80 14.10 -12.41
CA SER A 60 -3.81 14.96 -11.77
C SER A 60 -5.23 14.52 -12.13
N ASP A 61 -6.17 14.61 -11.20
CA ASP A 61 -7.59 14.41 -11.49
C ASP A 61 -8.31 15.74 -11.85
N GLY A 62 -9.59 15.63 -12.21
CA GLY A 62 -10.42 16.79 -12.57
C GLY A 62 -10.70 17.76 -11.42
N ASN A 63 -10.35 17.39 -10.18
CA ASN A 63 -10.47 18.24 -8.99
C ASN A 63 -9.14 18.90 -8.62
N GLY A 64 -8.11 18.79 -9.47
CA GLY A 64 -6.79 19.34 -9.23
C GLY A 64 -5.97 18.56 -8.19
N CYS A 65 -6.40 17.36 -7.80
CA CYS A 65 -5.63 16.53 -6.90
C CYS A 65 -4.51 15.83 -7.67
N HIS A 66 -3.26 16.04 -7.25
CA HIS A 66 -2.08 15.41 -7.85
C HIS A 66 -1.71 14.11 -7.10
N TYR A 67 -1.45 13.05 -7.86
CA TYR A 67 -1.06 11.73 -7.39
C TYR A 67 0.32 11.39 -7.95
N ARG A 68 1.26 11.07 -7.07
CA ARG A 68 2.65 10.74 -7.46
C ARG A 68 2.82 9.29 -7.87
N GLY A 69 1.84 8.42 -7.60
CA GLY A 69 2.02 6.98 -7.66
C GLY A 69 2.73 6.50 -6.42
N ASP A 70 4.03 6.20 -6.54
CA ASP A 70 4.79 5.45 -5.53
C ASP A 70 4.30 4.00 -5.36
N SER A 71 3.74 3.42 -6.43
CA SER A 71 3.47 1.99 -6.51
C SER A 71 4.74 1.19 -6.26
N ARG A 72 4.63 0.06 -5.58
CA ARG A 72 5.77 -0.77 -5.19
C ARG A 72 5.38 -2.19 -4.81
N VAL A 73 6.32 -3.10 -4.91
CA VAL A 73 6.25 -4.46 -4.35
C VAL A 73 7.30 -4.59 -3.25
N ILE A 74 6.91 -5.15 -2.12
CA ILE A 74 7.71 -5.26 -0.91
C ILE A 74 7.70 -6.71 -0.43
N ASN A 75 8.87 -7.24 -0.07
CA ASN A 75 9.00 -8.58 0.50
C ASN A 75 8.64 -8.61 2.01
N PRO A 76 8.47 -9.80 2.62
CA PRO A 76 8.14 -9.93 4.04
C PRO A 76 9.14 -9.28 5.02
N GLN A 77 10.38 -9.01 4.58
CA GLN A 77 11.41 -8.34 5.37
C GLN A 77 11.28 -6.80 5.31
N GLY A 78 10.36 -6.28 4.50
CA GLY A 78 10.15 -4.85 4.31
C GLY A 78 11.03 -4.24 3.21
N GLU A 79 11.75 -5.05 2.45
CA GLU A 79 12.62 -4.60 1.37
C GLU A 79 11.79 -4.39 0.10
N ILE A 80 12.01 -3.25 -0.58
CA ILE A 80 11.34 -2.92 -1.83
C ILE A 80 12.02 -3.68 -2.96
N ILE A 81 11.25 -4.44 -3.74
CA ILE A 81 11.75 -5.27 -4.85
C ILE A 81 11.29 -4.80 -6.23
N ALA A 82 10.29 -3.92 -6.31
CA ALA A 82 9.83 -3.24 -7.52
C ALA A 82 9.08 -1.95 -7.19
#